data_AF-A0A9E5V848-F1
#
_entry.id   AF-A0A9E5V848-F1
#
_cell.length_a   1.000
_cell.length_b   1.000
_cell.length_c   1.000
_cell.angle_alpha   90.00
_cell.angle_beta   90.00
_cell.angle_gamma   90.00
#
_symmetry.space_group_name_H-M   'P 1'
#
loop_
_entity.id
_entity.type
_entity.pdbx_description
1 polymer ?
#
loop_
_entity_poly.entity_id
_entity_poly.type
_entity_poly.pdbx_seq_one_letter_code
_entity_poly.pdbx_strand_id
1 'polypeptide(L)'
;MNDHIIRTTLTLPVELLEATDRAVSEGKAKSRNEFVARAIRNELAVQKRAEIDAAFAEMGNDAEYQAEVEIINQEFAQSDWEALQLGESQR
;
A
#
# COMPACT_ATOMS: atom_id res chain seq x y z
N MET A 1 -22.19 1.20 5.63
CA MET A 1 -21.73 2.29 4.75
C MET A 1 -22.60 2.26 3.52
N ASN A 2 -23.30 3.36 3.23
CA ASN A 2 -24.19 3.46 2.08
C ASN A 2 -23.31 3.58 0.83
N ASP A 3 -23.14 2.48 0.10
CA ASP A 3 -22.27 2.40 -1.08
C ASP A 3 -22.94 3.17 -2.23
N HIS A 4 -22.73 4.50 -2.25
CA HIS A 4 -23.24 5.36 -3.31
C HIS A 4 -22.43 5.11 -4.58
N ILE A 5 -22.93 4.21 -5.42
CA ILE A 5 -22.34 3.94 -6.73
C ILE A 5 -22.79 5.02 -7.70
N ILE A 6 -21.83 5.76 -8.26
CA ILE A 6 -22.06 6.73 -9.33
C ILE A 6 -21.83 6.01 -10.67
N ARG A 7 -22.79 6.14 -11.59
CA ARG A 7 -22.63 5.63 -12.96
C ARG A 7 -21.80 6.63 -13.76
N THR A 8 -20.66 6.17 -14.24
CA THR A 8 -19.74 6.95 -15.07
C THR A 8 -19.44 6.19 -16.35
N THR A 9 -19.26 6.92 -17.45
CA THR A 9 -18.83 6.36 -18.74
C THR A 9 -17.33 6.59 -18.89
N LEU A 10 -16.59 5.52 -19.18
CA LEU A 10 -15.14 5.56 -19.39
C LEU A 10 -14.83 5.07 -20.81
N THR A 11 -13.85 5.70 -21.44
CA THR A 11 -13.29 5.20 -22.70
C THR A 11 -12.15 4.24 -22.36
N LEU A 12 -12.28 2.99 -22.80
CA LEU A 12 -11.28 1.95 -22.55
C LEU A 12 -10.82 1.35 -23.88
N PRO A 13 -9.53 0.99 -24.02
CA PRO A 13 -9.06 0.18 -25.13
C PRO A 13 -9.85 -1.13 -25.23
N VAL A 14 -10.09 -1.59 -26.47
CA VAL A 14 -10.92 -2.77 -26.74
C VAL A 14 -10.32 -4.02 -26.11
N GLU A 15 -9.00 -4.14 -26.16
CA GLU A 15 -8.24 -5.25 -25.62
C GLU A 15 -8.38 -5.37 -24.09
N LEU A 16 -8.53 -4.25 -23.37
CA LEU A 16 -8.75 -4.25 -21.93
C LEU A 16 -10.17 -4.68 -21.58
N LEU A 17 -11.15 -4.27 -22.40
CA LEU A 17 -12.53 -4.71 -22.22
C LEU A 17 -12.65 -6.22 -22.45
N GLU A 18 -12.05 -6.75 -23.52
CA GLU A 18 -12.01 -8.18 -23.84
C GLU A 18 -11.29 -9.01 -22.76
N ALA A 19 -10.15 -8.51 -22.25
CA ALA A 19 -9.44 -9.17 -21.16
C ALA A 19 -10.26 -9.20 -19.87
N THR A 20 -10.98 -8.11 -19.58
CA THR A 20 -11.90 -8.04 -18.43
C THR A 20 -13.04 -9.04 -18.58
N ASP A 21 -13.59 -9.17 -19.80
CA ASP A 21 -14.65 -10.13 -20.09
C ASP A 21 -14.22 -11.56 -19.86
N ARG A 22 -13.02 -11.89 -20.34
CA ARG A 22 -12.43 -13.19 -20.09
C ARG A 22 -12.29 -13.45 -18.59
N ALA A 23 -11.76 -12.48 -17.83
CA ALA A 23 -11.61 -12.62 -16.38
C ALA A 23 -12.95 -12.85 -15.65
N VAL A 24 -14.02 -12.19 -16.09
CA VAL A 24 -15.38 -12.42 -15.55
C VAL A 24 -15.90 -13.81 -15.94
N SER A 25 -15.72 -14.22 -17.20
CA SER A 25 -16.14 -15.55 -17.69
C SER A 25 -15.42 -16.70 -16.98
N GLU A 26 -14.17 -16.49 -16.59
CA GLU A 26 -13.35 -17.44 -15.82
C GLU A 26 -13.67 -17.42 -14.31
N GLY A 27 -14.62 -16.59 -13.87
CA GLY A 27 -15.02 -16.49 -12.47
C GLY A 27 -14.03 -15.72 -11.58
N LYS A 28 -13.03 -15.03 -12.15
CA LYS A 28 -12.03 -14.23 -11.40
C LYS A 28 -12.59 -12.89 -10.90
N ALA A 29 -13.77 -12.50 -11.36
CA ALA A 29 -14.58 -11.39 -10.85
C ALA A 29 -16.07 -11.64 -11.12
N LYS A 30 -16.96 -11.09 -10.29
CA LYS A 30 -18.41 -11.27 -10.44
C LYS A 30 -19.00 -10.37 -11.52
N SER A 31 -18.34 -9.25 -11.83
CA SER A 31 -18.76 -8.33 -12.89
C SER A 31 -17.61 -7.47 -13.40
N ARG A 32 -17.78 -6.87 -14.59
CA ARG A 32 -16.86 -5.86 -15.14
C ARG A 32 -16.67 -4.68 -14.17
N ASN A 33 -17.76 -4.20 -13.59
CA ASN A 33 -17.73 -3.07 -12.66
C ASN A 33 -16.90 -3.38 -11.41
N GLU A 34 -17.06 -4.57 -10.84
CA GLU A 34 -16.25 -5.01 -9.70
C GLU A 34 -14.77 -5.11 -10.09
N PHE A 35 -14.47 -5.69 -11.26
CA PHE A 35 -13.11 -5.81 -11.75
C PHE A 35 -12.44 -4.44 -11.94
N VAL A 36 -13.12 -3.52 -12.62
CA VAL A 36 -12.64 -2.15 -12.85
C VAL A 36 -12.48 -1.39 -11.54
N ALA A 37 -13.46 -1.47 -10.63
CA ALA A 37 -13.36 -0.81 -9.33
C ALA A 37 -12.19 -1.36 -8.49
N ARG A 38 -11.92 -2.68 -8.55
CA ARG A 38 -10.75 -3.28 -7.89
C ARG A 38 -9.45 -2.79 -8.52
N ALA A 39 -9.35 -2.73 -9.84
CA ALA A 39 -8.17 -2.23 -10.52
C ALA A 39 -7.87 -0.76 -10.15
N ILE A 40 -8.89 0.10 -10.15
CA ILE A 40 -8.75 1.52 -9.77
C ILE A 40 -8.30 1.65 -8.30
N ARG A 41 -8.88 0.86 -7.38
CA ARG A 41 -8.45 0.89 -5.96
C ARG A 41 -7.00 0.49 -5.79
N ASN A 42 -6.54 -0.53 -6.52
CA ASN A 42 -5.16 -0.98 -6.45
C ASN A 42 -4.20 0.11 -6.97
N GLU A 43 -4.52 0.73 -8.10
CA GLU A 43 -3.73 1.82 -8.67
C GLU A 43 -3.63 3.01 -7.70
N LEU A 44 -4.76 3.44 -7.13
CA LEU A 44 -4.77 4.52 -6.12
C LEU A 44 -3.96 4.16 -4.87
N ALA A 45 -3.98 2.90 -4.44
CA ALA A 45 -3.19 2.46 -3.30
C ALA A 45 -1.68 2.50 -3.59
N VAL A 46 -1.26 2.12 -4.81
CA VAL A 46 0.13 2.22 -5.26
C VAL A 46 0.59 3.68 -5.29
N GLN A 47 -0.22 4.58 -5.86
CA GLN A 47 0.09 6.01 -5.91
C GLN A 47 0.20 6.60 -4.50
N LYS A 48 -0.76 6.30 -3.62
CA LYS A 48 -0.71 6.74 -2.22
C LYS A 48 0.53 6.23 -1.50
N ARG A 49 0.96 5.00 -1.78
CA ARG A 49 2.20 4.46 -1.20
C ARG A 49 3.42 5.22 -1.73
N ALA A 50 3.48 5.50 -3.02
CA ALA A 50 4.56 6.27 -3.61
C ALA A 50 4.63 7.71 -3.06
N GLU A 51 3.49 8.36 -2.80
CA GLU A 51 3.42 9.68 -2.15
C GLU A 51 4.00 9.62 -0.72
N ILE A 52 3.63 8.59 0.05
CA ILE A 52 4.16 8.37 1.39
C ILE A 52 5.67 8.15 1.34
N ASP A 53 6.13 7.26 0.47
CA ASP A 53 7.55 6.94 0.34
C ASP A 53 8.34 8.19 -0.12
N ALA A 54 7.79 9.03 -0.99
CA ALA A 54 8.39 10.30 -1.39
C ALA A 54 8.50 11.29 -0.23
N ALA A 55 7.44 11.43 0.57
CA ALA A 55 7.46 12.30 1.75
C ALA A 55 8.49 11.83 2.81
N PHE A 56 8.65 10.53 2.99
CA PHE A 56 9.68 9.97 3.88
C PHE A 56 11.10 10.06 3.30
N ALA A 57 11.25 10.03 1.97
CA ALA A 57 12.56 10.17 1.34
C ALA A 57 13.19 11.55 1.61
N GLU A 58 12.38 12.58 1.82
CA GLU A 58 12.86 13.91 2.23
C GLU A 58 13.49 13.86 3.63
N MET A 59 12.88 13.13 4.57
CA MET A 59 13.44 12.90 5.92
C MET A 59 14.74 12.09 5.87
N GLY A 60 14.87 11.17 4.91
CA GLY A 60 16.09 10.38 4.70
C GLY A 60 17.31 11.19 4.30
N ASN A 61 17.15 12.45 3.86
CA ASN A 61 18.27 13.36 3.55
C ASN A 61 18.43 14.48 4.58
N ASP A 62 17.61 14.50 5.63
CA ASP A 62 17.68 15.47 6.71
C ASP A 62 18.71 15.01 7.75
N ALA A 63 19.88 15.66 7.74
CA ALA A 63 21.00 15.31 8.61
C ALA A 63 20.74 15.61 10.10
N GLU A 64 19.90 16.58 10.41
CA GLU A 64 19.53 16.91 11.80
C GLU A 64 18.59 15.82 12.34
N TYR A 65 17.57 15.45 11.54
CA TYR A 65 16.69 14.34 11.86
C TYR A 65 17.47 13.00 12.01
N GLN A 66 18.42 12.70 11.13
CA GLN A 66 19.25 11.49 11.25
C GLN A 66 20.08 11.47 12.53
N ALA A 67 20.65 12.61 12.94
CA ALA A 67 21.44 12.70 14.16
C ALA A 67 20.57 12.46 15.41
N GLU A 68 19.35 13.00 15.44
CA GLU A 68 18.41 12.73 16.54
C GLU A 68 17.98 11.26 16.57
N VAL A 69 17.67 10.66 15.41
CA VAL A 69 17.33 9.24 15.31
C VAL A 69 18.47 8.35 15.81
N GLU A 70 19.73 8.69 15.50
CA GLU A 70 20.90 7.96 15.98
C GLU A 70 21.02 8.02 17.51
N ILE A 71 20.80 9.20 18.11
CA ILE A 71 20.81 9.36 19.58
C ILE A 71 19.73 8.49 20.21
N ILE A 72 18.50 8.55 19.68
CA ILE A 72 17.38 7.73 20.17
C ILE A 72 17.74 6.24 20.07
N ASN A 73 18.23 5.78 18.91
CA ASN A 73 18.61 4.37 18.74
C ASN A 73 19.69 3.93 19.75
N GLN A 74 20.66 4.79 20.05
CA GLN A 74 21.68 4.51 21.06
C GLN A 74 21.09 4.40 22.47
N GLU A 75 20.15 5.28 22.82
CA GLU A 75 19.47 5.25 24.13
C GLU A 75 18.60 3.99 24.31
N PHE A 76 18.00 3.47 23.23
CA PHE A 76 17.12 2.30 23.27
C PHE A 76 17.82 0.96 22.98
N ALA A 77 19.08 0.96 22.53
CA ALA A 77 19.81 -0.24 22.12
C ALA A 77 19.83 -1.36 23.17
N GLN A 78 19.96 -1.01 24.46
CA GLN A 78 19.92 -2.00 25.54
C GLN A 78 18.53 -2.62 25.70
N SER A 79 17.49 -1.78 25.69
CA SER A 79 16.10 -2.22 25.85
C SER A 79 15.66 -3.13 24.70
N ASP A 80 16.11 -2.83 23.47
CA ASP A 80 15.82 -3.66 22.29
C ASP A 80 16.44 -5.06 22.39
N TRP A 81 17.67 -5.14 22.94
CA TRP A 81 18.34 -6.42 23.20
C TRP A 81 17.64 -7.26 24.27
N GLU A 82 17.20 -6.62 25.35
CA GLU A 82 16.44 -7.27 26.43
C GLU A 82 15.09 -7.77 25.91
N ALA A 83 14.39 -6.98 25.09
CA ALA A 83 13.12 -7.35 24.47
C ALA A 83 13.28 -8.54 23.50
N LEU A 84 14.35 -8.58 22.70
CA LEU A 84 14.66 -9.70 21.82
C LEU A 84 14.86 -11.01 22.61
N GLN A 85 15.67 -10.96 23.68
CA GLN A 85 15.92 -12.14 24.52
C GLN A 85 14.65 -12.64 25.19
N LEU A 86 13.81 -11.74 25.71
CA LEU A 86 12.52 -12.10 26.31
C LEU A 86 11.59 -12.78 25.29
N GLY A 87 11.54 -12.30 24.05
CA GLY A 87 10.74 -12.90 22.98
C GLY A 87 11.23 -14.30 22.55
N GLU A 88 12.55 -14.52 22.53
CA GLU A 88 13.14 -15.84 22.23
C GLU A 88 12.98 -16.84 23.39
N SER A 89 12.97 -16.35 24.63
CA SER A 89 12.78 -17.16 25.84
C SER A 89 11.34 -17.69 26.01
N GLN A 90 10.37 -17.07 25.34
CA GLN A 90 8.94 -17.40 25.41
C GLN A 90 8.49 -18.34 24.27
N ARG A 91 9.42 -18.84 23.46
CA ARG A 91 9.18 -19.80 22.38
C ARG A 91 9.49 -21.23 22.81
#